data_AF-A0A150AIF0-F1
#
_entry.id   AF-A0A150AIF0-F1
#
_cell.length_a   1.000
_cell.length_b   1.000
_cell.length_c   1.000
_cell.angle_alpha   90.00
_cell.angle_beta   90.00
_cell.angle_gamma   90.00
#
_symmetry.space_group_name_H-M   'P 1'
#
loop_
_entity.id
_entity.type
_entity.pdbx_description
1 polymer ?
#
loop_
_entity_poly.entity_id
_entity_poly.type
_entity_poly.pdbx_seq_one_letter_code
_entity_poly.pdbx_strand_id
1 'polypeptide(L)'
;MKQTIYLLVLLIITISCTENEVEPTVDSWKKPYIDYLVGSDNKMWLLDKGNWGHLAIGSGESYEPDWWISEINDFEGRGIYDDQMSFSLEDSLFTLSNNQTTMVFDDKDQKNKNYFDSLGGKLLNDDTFLTYEIDFPNKEQWKWGLYKEDDKVFLDFKNGAFPIYHRDSNLSYEITLLNENELELRALSKDKIVANYFIFIREGYTRPDVSAEVK
;
A
#
# COMPACT_ATOMS: atom_id res chain seq x y z
N MET A 1 50.46 63.91 -33.75
CA MET A 1 49.22 63.28 -33.22
C MET A 1 49.03 61.95 -33.94
N LYS A 2 49.38 60.83 -33.30
CA LYS A 2 49.08 59.48 -33.78
C LYS A 2 48.28 58.78 -32.69
N GLN A 3 47.11 58.29 -33.08
CA GLN A 3 46.08 57.73 -32.22
C GLN A 3 46.33 56.22 -32.14
N THR A 4 46.61 55.70 -30.94
CA THR A 4 46.75 54.26 -30.71
C THR A 4 45.41 53.71 -30.25
N ILE A 5 44.81 52.87 -31.07
CA ILE A 5 43.56 52.15 -30.78
C ILE A 5 43.95 50.87 -30.02
N TYR A 6 43.42 50.68 -28.81
CA TYR A 6 43.48 49.39 -28.11
C TYR A 6 42.16 48.65 -28.35
N LEU A 7 42.27 47.48 -29.00
CA LEU A 7 41.17 46.56 -29.23
C LEU A 7 40.99 45.70 -27.96
N LEU A 8 39.88 45.88 -27.25
CA LEU A 8 39.53 45.05 -26.09
C LEU A 8 38.81 43.79 -26.60
N VAL A 9 39.47 42.64 -26.56
CA VAL A 9 38.83 41.34 -26.86
C VAL A 9 38.16 40.85 -25.59
N LEU A 10 36.83 40.89 -25.55
CA LEU A 10 36.03 40.35 -24.44
C LEU A 10 35.90 38.83 -24.64
N LEU A 11 36.64 38.06 -23.84
CA LEU A 11 36.51 36.61 -23.79
C LEU A 11 35.25 36.25 -22.98
N ILE A 12 34.17 35.87 -23.65
CA ILE A 12 32.97 35.34 -22.98
C ILE A 12 33.25 33.87 -22.67
N ILE A 13 33.53 33.58 -21.39
CA ILE A 13 33.56 32.21 -20.89
C ILE A 13 32.11 31.80 -20.63
N THR A 14 31.53 31.01 -21.54
CA THR A 14 30.28 30.29 -21.26
C THR A 14 30.58 29.17 -20.27
N ILE A 15 30.25 29.41 -19.00
CA ILE A 15 30.18 28.35 -17.99
C ILE A 15 28.91 27.56 -18.29
N SER A 16 29.07 26.36 -18.83
CA SER A 16 28.00 25.38 -18.89
C SER A 16 27.80 24.83 -17.48
N CYS A 17 26.85 25.38 -16.73
CA CYS A 17 26.35 24.73 -15.52
C CYS A 17 25.61 23.47 -15.95
N THR A 18 26.28 22.31 -15.91
CA THR A 18 25.56 21.04 -15.81
C THR A 18 25.02 20.97 -14.39
N GLU A 19 23.73 21.26 -14.22
CA GLU A 19 23.00 20.82 -13.04
C GLU A 19 23.13 19.29 -13.02
N ASN A 20 23.99 18.78 -12.14
CA ASN A 20 23.91 17.39 -11.75
C ASN A 20 22.56 17.26 -11.05
N GLU A 21 21.57 16.72 -11.74
CA GLU A 21 20.38 16.19 -11.09
C GLU A 21 20.87 15.18 -10.06
N VAL A 22 20.93 15.59 -8.80
CA VAL A 22 21.11 14.67 -7.69
C VAL A 22 19.79 13.91 -7.64
N GLU A 23 19.75 12.72 -8.25
CA GLU A 23 18.63 11.83 -8.05
C GLU A 23 18.40 11.71 -6.53
N PRO A 24 17.16 11.86 -6.06
CA PRO A 24 16.87 11.76 -4.64
C PRO A 24 17.40 10.40 -4.16
N THR A 25 18.38 10.43 -3.25
CA THR A 25 18.99 9.23 -2.73
C THR A 25 17.96 8.48 -1.88
N VAL A 26 17.31 7.49 -2.50
CA VAL A 26 16.52 6.50 -1.77
C VAL A 26 17.46 5.76 -0.83
N ASP A 27 17.11 5.67 0.45
CA ASP A 27 17.90 4.90 1.42
C ASP A 27 18.15 3.48 0.88
N SER A 28 19.41 3.05 0.83
CA SER A 28 19.79 1.79 0.17
C SER A 28 19.04 0.57 0.71
N TRP A 29 18.64 0.59 1.98
CA TRP A 29 17.86 -0.49 2.60
C TRP A 29 16.43 -0.60 2.05
N LYS A 30 15.85 0.50 1.53
CA LYS A 30 14.50 0.50 0.95
C LYS A 30 14.48 -0.15 -0.42
N LYS A 31 15.61 -0.11 -1.14
CA LYS A 31 15.70 -0.58 -2.53
C LYS A 31 15.09 -1.98 -2.76
N PRO A 32 15.44 -3.04 -2.02
CA PRO A 32 14.84 -4.35 -2.26
C PRO A 32 13.32 -4.36 -2.03
N TYR A 33 12.81 -3.58 -1.08
CA TYR A 33 11.37 -3.48 -0.83
C TYR A 33 10.65 -2.71 -1.93
N ILE A 34 11.24 -1.60 -2.39
CA ILE A 34 10.73 -0.82 -3.51
C ILE A 34 10.69 -1.66 -4.79
N ASP A 35 11.77 -2.37 -5.08
CA ASP A 35 11.88 -3.21 -6.27
C ASP A 35 10.75 -4.25 -6.33
N TYR A 36 10.36 -4.85 -5.19
CA TYR A 36 9.22 -5.78 -5.15
C TYR A 36 7.85 -5.11 -5.05
N LEU A 37 7.68 -4.07 -4.22
CA LEU A 37 6.38 -3.40 -4.02
C LEU A 37 5.91 -2.66 -5.27
N VAL A 38 6.80 -1.87 -5.86
CA VAL A 38 6.53 -1.06 -7.05
C VAL A 38 6.66 -1.92 -8.30
N GLY A 39 7.70 -2.75 -8.39
CA GLY A 39 7.94 -3.60 -9.56
C GLY A 39 8.03 -2.81 -10.87
N SER A 40 7.57 -3.41 -11.96
CA SER A 40 7.38 -2.71 -13.23
C SER A 40 6.18 -1.76 -13.15
N ASP A 41 6.20 -0.68 -13.95
CA ASP A 41 5.03 0.16 -14.20
C ASP A 41 3.84 -0.76 -14.54
N ASN A 42 2.72 -0.60 -13.82
CA ASN A 42 1.51 -1.46 -13.83
C ASN A 42 1.51 -2.70 -12.91
N LYS A 43 2.44 -2.85 -11.96
CA LYS A 43 2.28 -3.88 -10.93
C LYS A 43 1.08 -3.55 -10.03
N MET A 44 0.10 -4.45 -10.04
CA MET A 44 -1.09 -4.39 -9.20
C MET A 44 -1.06 -5.51 -8.16
N TRP A 45 -1.47 -5.18 -6.94
CA TRP A 45 -1.67 -6.11 -5.84
C TRP A 45 -3.16 -6.31 -5.60
N LEU A 46 -3.56 -7.56 -5.47
CA LEU A 46 -4.92 -8.02 -5.21
C LEU A 46 -4.97 -8.77 -3.89
N LEU A 47 -6.09 -8.75 -3.19
CA LEU A 47 -6.28 -9.61 -2.03
C LEU A 47 -6.32 -11.09 -2.47
N ASP A 48 -5.62 -11.97 -1.76
CA ASP A 48 -5.44 -13.37 -2.17
C ASP A 48 -6.65 -14.27 -1.88
N LYS A 49 -7.75 -14.04 -2.61
CA LYS A 49 -9.03 -14.74 -2.39
C LYS A 49 -8.95 -16.27 -2.44
N GLY A 50 -7.96 -16.81 -3.15
CA GLY A 50 -7.75 -18.24 -3.36
C GLY A 50 -7.01 -18.93 -2.21
N ASN A 51 -6.51 -18.18 -1.23
CA ASN A 51 -5.78 -18.71 -0.08
C ASN A 51 -6.58 -18.55 1.22
N TRP A 52 -6.45 -19.52 2.12
CA TRP A 52 -7.00 -19.41 3.48
C TRP A 52 -6.26 -18.31 4.25
N GLY A 53 -6.98 -17.56 5.07
CA GLY A 53 -6.38 -16.53 5.92
C GLY A 53 -5.86 -15.30 5.19
N HIS A 54 -6.32 -15.04 3.95
CA HIS A 54 -5.98 -13.83 3.23
C HIS A 54 -6.40 -12.55 3.96
N LEU A 55 -7.40 -12.67 4.83
CA LEU A 55 -7.61 -11.80 5.98
C LEU A 55 -7.63 -12.65 7.24
N ALA A 56 -6.94 -12.22 8.30
CA ALA A 56 -6.95 -12.95 9.56
C ALA A 56 -6.74 -12.04 10.78
N ILE A 57 -7.05 -12.59 11.95
CA ILE A 57 -6.93 -11.93 13.25
C ILE A 57 -6.24 -12.89 14.22
N GLY A 58 -5.38 -12.34 15.07
CA GLY A 58 -4.75 -13.09 16.15
C GLY A 58 -4.22 -12.21 17.27
N SER A 59 -3.53 -12.85 18.20
CA SER A 59 -2.79 -12.21 19.28
C SER A 59 -1.72 -11.27 18.75
N GLY A 60 -1.59 -10.11 19.39
CA GLY A 60 -0.52 -9.14 19.13
C GLY A 60 0.89 -9.66 19.42
N GLU A 61 1.02 -10.79 20.11
CA GLU A 61 2.29 -11.50 20.35
C GLU A 61 2.58 -12.58 19.30
N SER A 62 1.58 -12.99 18.52
CA SER A 62 1.74 -14.02 17.50
C SER A 62 2.14 -13.42 16.15
N TYR A 63 2.88 -14.21 15.37
CA TYR A 63 3.13 -13.95 13.95
C TYR A 63 2.26 -14.79 13.02
N GLU A 64 1.55 -15.76 13.59
CA GLU A 64 0.57 -16.58 12.90
C GLU A 64 -0.83 -16.24 13.44
N PRO A 65 -1.86 -16.19 12.60
CA PRO A 65 -3.22 -15.94 13.07
C PRO A 65 -3.72 -17.12 13.93
N ASP A 66 -4.19 -16.80 15.13
CA ASP A 66 -4.62 -17.78 16.14
C ASP A 66 -6.05 -17.56 16.65
N TRP A 67 -6.77 -16.52 16.20
CA TRP A 67 -8.15 -16.24 16.64
C TRP A 67 -9.19 -16.41 15.54
N TRP A 68 -8.89 -15.97 14.31
CA TRP A 68 -9.79 -16.11 13.17
C TRP A 68 -9.02 -16.00 11.86
N ILE A 69 -9.42 -16.78 10.86
CA ILE A 69 -8.90 -16.73 9.49
C ILE A 69 -10.09 -16.74 8.51
N SER A 70 -9.99 -16.00 7.41
CA SER A 70 -10.97 -16.07 6.33
C SER A 70 -10.90 -17.40 5.58
N GLU A 71 -12.06 -17.89 5.13
CA GLU A 71 -12.12 -19.01 4.19
C GLU A 71 -11.77 -18.56 2.76
N ILE A 72 -11.53 -19.51 1.86
CA ILE A 72 -11.38 -19.21 0.44
C ILE A 72 -12.67 -18.56 -0.08
N ASN A 73 -12.54 -17.41 -0.76
CA ASN A 73 -13.64 -16.62 -1.30
C ASN A 73 -14.73 -16.18 -0.27
N ASP A 74 -14.40 -16.09 1.03
CA ASP A 74 -15.35 -15.74 2.11
C ASP A 74 -16.13 -14.42 1.86
N PHE A 75 -15.56 -13.51 1.06
CA PHE A 75 -16.13 -12.21 0.76
C PHE A 75 -16.57 -12.03 -0.71
N GLU A 76 -16.86 -13.13 -1.41
CA GLU A 76 -17.32 -13.09 -2.80
C GLU A 76 -18.61 -12.25 -2.92
N GLY A 77 -18.65 -11.37 -3.92
CA GLY A 77 -19.78 -10.45 -4.12
C GLY A 77 -19.79 -9.22 -3.21
N ARG A 78 -18.77 -9.00 -2.37
CA ARG A 78 -18.65 -7.81 -1.51
C ARG A 78 -17.72 -6.72 -2.07
N GLY A 79 -17.26 -6.87 -3.31
CA GLY A 79 -16.38 -5.91 -4.00
C GLY A 79 -14.89 -6.07 -3.70
N ILE A 80 -14.52 -6.47 -2.49
CA ILE A 80 -13.10 -6.54 -2.06
C ILE A 80 -12.14 -7.32 -2.97
N TYR A 81 -12.64 -8.29 -3.74
CA TYR A 81 -11.81 -9.13 -4.62
C TYR A 81 -11.63 -8.59 -6.05
N ASP A 82 -12.33 -7.52 -6.42
CA ASP A 82 -12.04 -6.78 -7.66
C ASP A 82 -11.16 -5.54 -7.40
N ASP A 83 -10.98 -5.16 -6.13
CA ASP A 83 -10.11 -4.07 -5.72
C ASP A 83 -8.64 -4.34 -6.09
N GLN A 84 -7.96 -3.28 -6.50
CA GLN A 84 -6.56 -3.34 -6.92
C GLN A 84 -5.77 -2.18 -6.30
N MET A 85 -4.58 -2.46 -5.78
CA MET A 85 -3.71 -1.40 -5.26
C MET A 85 -2.33 -1.40 -5.94
N SER A 86 -1.75 -0.21 -6.06
CA SER A 86 -0.41 -0.02 -6.64
C SER A 86 0.36 1.10 -5.95
N PHE A 87 1.69 1.03 -6.12
CA PHE A 87 2.65 1.93 -5.50
C PHE A 87 3.48 2.59 -6.60
N SER A 88 3.60 3.91 -6.57
CA SER A 88 4.51 4.66 -7.45
C SER A 88 5.55 5.40 -6.62
N LEU A 89 6.79 5.46 -7.12
CA LEU A 89 7.83 6.32 -6.57
C LEU A 89 7.59 7.80 -6.90
N GLU A 90 6.91 8.08 -8.01
CA GLU A 90 6.51 9.43 -8.37
C GLU A 90 5.59 9.99 -7.29
N ASP A 91 6.07 11.04 -6.63
CA ASP A 91 5.45 11.66 -5.47
C ASP A 91 5.05 10.69 -4.35
N SER A 92 5.62 9.48 -4.27
CA SER A 92 5.17 8.40 -3.36
C SER A 92 3.66 8.12 -3.45
N LEU A 93 3.07 8.20 -4.64
CA LEU A 93 1.64 8.01 -4.86
C LEU A 93 1.21 6.57 -4.55
N PHE A 94 0.16 6.43 -3.76
CA PHE A 94 -0.56 5.18 -3.55
C PHE A 94 -1.89 5.24 -4.27
N THR A 95 -2.22 4.20 -5.04
CA THR A 95 -3.49 4.11 -5.74
C THR A 95 -4.25 2.89 -5.26
N LEU A 96 -5.54 3.07 -4.99
CA LEU A 96 -6.52 2.01 -4.79
C LEU A 96 -7.64 2.22 -5.81
N SER A 97 -7.80 1.26 -6.72
CA SER A 97 -9.01 1.13 -7.52
C SER A 97 -9.96 0.23 -6.75
N ASN A 98 -10.97 0.83 -6.11
CA ASN A 98 -11.93 0.12 -5.28
C ASN A 98 -13.24 -0.25 -6.01
N ASN A 99 -13.31 0.04 -7.32
CA ASN A 99 -14.48 -0.21 -8.17
C ASN A 99 -15.83 0.27 -7.59
N GLN A 100 -15.81 1.39 -6.84
CA GLN A 100 -16.95 2.00 -6.13
C GLN A 100 -17.43 1.24 -4.90
N THR A 101 -16.78 0.17 -4.47
CA THR A 101 -17.08 -0.55 -3.23
C THR A 101 -15.86 -0.63 -2.32
N THR A 102 -16.03 -0.76 -1.01
CA THR A 102 -14.90 -1.00 -0.13
C THR A 102 -15.36 -1.72 1.11
N MET A 103 -14.51 -2.61 1.62
CA MET A 103 -14.78 -3.32 2.87
C MET A 103 -14.11 -2.62 4.05
N VAL A 104 -14.85 -2.54 5.15
CA VAL A 104 -14.47 -1.80 6.35
C VAL A 104 -14.79 -2.66 7.58
N PHE A 105 -13.89 -2.70 8.56
CA PHE A 105 -14.17 -3.36 9.83
C PHE A 105 -15.22 -2.60 10.64
N ASP A 106 -16.19 -3.30 11.20
CA ASP A 106 -17.11 -2.73 12.17
C ASP A 106 -16.45 -2.68 13.56
N ASP A 107 -15.93 -1.51 13.93
CA ASP A 107 -15.29 -1.28 15.24
C ASP A 107 -16.24 -1.29 16.43
N LYS A 108 -17.56 -1.47 16.21
CA LYS A 108 -18.65 -1.46 17.21
C LYS A 108 -18.85 -0.13 17.95
N ASP A 109 -17.90 0.79 17.87
CA ASP A 109 -17.95 2.16 18.39
C ASP A 109 -18.49 3.16 17.35
N GLN A 110 -18.93 2.66 16.18
CA GLN A 110 -19.48 3.44 15.07
C GLN A 110 -18.46 4.42 14.46
N LYS A 111 -17.18 4.36 14.82
CA LYS A 111 -16.17 5.34 14.37
C LYS A 111 -15.93 5.19 12.87
N ASN A 112 -15.72 3.96 12.39
CA ASN A 112 -15.55 3.65 10.98
C ASN A 112 -16.82 4.01 10.19
N LYS A 113 -18.01 3.61 10.66
CA LYS A 113 -19.27 3.98 9.99
C LYS A 113 -19.43 5.49 9.85
N ASN A 114 -19.26 6.23 10.94
CA ASN A 114 -19.33 7.70 10.92
C ASN A 114 -18.30 8.33 9.98
N TYR A 115 -17.08 7.78 9.93
CA TYR A 115 -16.04 8.25 9.02
C TYR A 115 -16.47 8.05 7.55
N PHE A 116 -16.86 6.84 7.16
CA PHE A 116 -17.25 6.54 5.78
C PHE A 116 -18.54 7.26 5.37
N ASP A 117 -19.51 7.39 6.27
CA ASP A 117 -20.73 8.20 6.04
C ASP A 117 -20.36 9.68 5.80
N SER A 118 -19.39 10.23 6.54
CA SER A 118 -18.94 11.62 6.38
C SER A 118 -18.23 11.89 5.05
N LEU A 119 -17.69 10.84 4.42
CA LEU A 119 -17.11 10.91 3.08
C LEU A 119 -18.17 10.80 1.97
N GLY A 120 -19.45 10.65 2.32
CA GLY A 120 -20.54 10.45 1.37
C GLY A 120 -20.72 8.99 0.95
N GLY A 121 -20.11 8.05 1.67
CA GLY A 121 -20.30 6.62 1.43
C GLY A 121 -21.73 6.17 1.75
N LYS A 122 -22.19 5.13 1.06
CA LYS A 122 -23.49 4.48 1.29
C LYS A 122 -23.27 3.05 1.76
N LEU A 123 -23.71 2.76 2.98
CA LEU A 123 -23.64 1.40 3.53
C LEU A 123 -24.52 0.44 2.70
N LEU A 124 -23.91 -0.63 2.18
CA LEU A 124 -24.55 -1.70 1.43
C LEU A 124 -24.80 -2.95 2.29
N ASN A 125 -23.88 -3.25 3.20
CA ASN A 125 -23.98 -4.39 4.11
C ASN A 125 -23.49 -4.00 5.51
N ASP A 126 -24.30 -4.32 6.53
CA ASP A 126 -24.07 -4.01 7.94
C ASP A 126 -23.90 -5.30 8.76
N ASP A 127 -22.68 -5.84 8.72
CA ASP A 127 -22.23 -6.95 9.55
C ASP A 127 -20.85 -6.62 10.17
N THR A 128 -20.11 -7.60 10.67
CA THR A 128 -18.75 -7.38 11.22
C THR A 128 -17.76 -6.80 10.20
N PHE A 129 -18.03 -6.98 8.92
CA PHE A 129 -17.21 -6.57 7.79
C PHE A 129 -18.06 -5.71 6.84
N LEU A 130 -18.31 -4.47 7.22
CA LEU A 130 -19.15 -3.53 6.46
C LEU A 130 -18.73 -3.44 4.99
N THR A 131 -19.71 -3.26 4.11
CA THR A 131 -19.48 -2.93 2.71
C THR A 131 -20.07 -1.55 2.43
N TYR A 132 -19.24 -0.64 1.92
CA TYR A 132 -19.65 0.70 1.50
C TYR A 132 -19.56 0.85 0.00
N GLU A 133 -20.59 1.44 -0.61
CA GLU A 133 -20.51 2.07 -1.93
C GLU A 133 -19.88 3.45 -1.76
N ILE A 134 -18.70 3.69 -2.32
CA ILE A 134 -17.96 4.95 -2.14
C ILE A 134 -16.95 5.18 -3.28
N ASP A 135 -16.89 6.42 -3.75
CA ASP A 135 -15.74 6.95 -4.49
C ASP A 135 -15.00 7.92 -3.57
N PHE A 136 -13.75 7.61 -3.25
CA PHE A 136 -13.01 8.34 -2.24
C PHE A 136 -12.67 9.76 -2.68
N PRO A 137 -13.05 10.79 -1.91
CA PRO A 137 -12.56 12.14 -2.16
C PRO A 137 -11.07 12.20 -1.85
N ASN A 138 -10.31 12.89 -2.70
CA ASN A 138 -8.89 13.16 -2.53
C ASN A 138 -7.95 11.94 -2.63
N LYS A 139 -8.35 10.85 -3.28
CA LYS A 139 -7.47 9.66 -3.45
C LYS A 139 -6.18 9.96 -4.23
N GLU A 140 -6.15 11.04 -5.00
CA GLU A 140 -4.92 11.56 -5.65
C GLU A 140 -3.87 12.08 -4.66
N GLN A 141 -4.27 12.33 -3.41
CA GLN A 141 -3.37 12.77 -2.33
C GLN A 141 -2.87 11.59 -1.51
N TRP A 142 -3.32 10.37 -1.76
CA TRP A 142 -2.93 9.18 -1.01
C TRP A 142 -1.48 8.83 -1.25
N LYS A 143 -0.74 8.65 -0.16
CA LYS A 143 0.70 8.39 -0.21
C LYS A 143 1.04 7.12 0.53
N TRP A 144 2.18 6.55 0.19
CA TRP A 144 2.80 5.46 0.94
C TRP A 144 4.22 5.82 1.37
N GLY A 145 4.79 5.01 2.25
CA GLY A 145 6.20 5.09 2.58
C GLY A 145 6.70 3.87 3.33
N LEU A 146 8.02 3.70 3.35
CA LEU A 146 8.69 2.67 4.13
C LEU A 146 9.46 3.30 5.28
N TYR A 147 9.37 2.68 6.45
CA TYR A 147 10.21 3.01 7.60
C TYR A 147 10.67 1.75 8.32
N LYS A 148 11.69 1.91 9.16
CA LYS A 148 12.18 0.85 10.04
C LYS A 148 11.89 1.20 11.49
N GLU A 149 11.51 0.18 12.25
CA GLU A 149 11.51 0.19 13.70
C GLU A 149 12.24 -1.09 14.11
N ASP A 150 13.39 -0.92 14.79
CA ASP A 150 14.36 -1.99 15.03
C ASP A 150 14.77 -2.72 13.73
N ASP A 151 14.69 -4.04 13.70
CA ASP A 151 15.03 -4.88 12.54
C ASP A 151 13.84 -5.10 11.59
N LYS A 152 12.68 -4.50 11.87
CA LYS A 152 11.44 -4.68 11.10
C LYS A 152 11.25 -3.53 10.12
N VAL A 153 10.61 -3.85 9.00
CA VAL A 153 10.23 -2.88 7.97
C VAL A 153 8.72 -2.74 7.93
N PHE A 154 8.25 -1.50 7.88
CA PHE A 154 6.84 -1.16 7.87
C PHE A 154 6.49 -0.38 6.62
N LEU A 155 5.32 -0.71 6.08
CA LEU A 155 4.60 0.06 5.08
C LEU A 155 3.60 0.99 5.80
N ASP A 156 3.70 2.27 5.49
CA ASP A 156 2.83 3.32 6.02
C ASP A 156 1.93 3.85 4.90
N PHE A 157 0.64 4.00 5.20
CA PHE A 157 -0.33 4.62 4.30
C PHE A 157 -0.76 5.97 4.89
N LYS A 158 -0.67 7.03 4.08
CA LYS A 158 -0.81 8.42 4.53
C LYS A 158 -1.97 9.12 3.84
N ASN A 159 -2.39 10.24 4.43
CA ASN A 159 -3.48 11.08 3.92
C ASN A 159 -4.82 10.33 3.80
N GLY A 160 -5.09 9.44 4.75
CA GLY A 160 -6.31 8.63 4.77
C GLY A 160 -6.27 7.40 3.87
N ALA A 161 -5.13 7.12 3.22
CA ALA A 161 -4.91 5.88 2.49
C ALA A 161 -4.92 4.66 3.42
N PHE A 162 -5.30 3.52 2.87
CA PHE A 162 -5.32 2.21 3.52
C PHE A 162 -5.23 1.15 2.39
N PRO A 163 -4.83 -0.11 2.68
CA PRO A 163 -4.85 -1.17 1.68
C PRO A 163 -6.30 -1.54 1.30
N ILE A 164 -6.53 -2.60 0.52
CA ILE A 164 -7.87 -3.00 0.05
C ILE A 164 -8.93 -3.11 1.17
N TYR A 165 -8.56 -3.51 2.39
CA TYR A 165 -9.46 -3.62 3.54
C TYR A 165 -9.14 -2.59 4.64
N HIS A 166 -10.12 -1.75 4.99
CA HIS A 166 -9.95 -0.77 6.06
C HIS A 166 -10.23 -1.37 7.44
N ARG A 167 -9.19 -1.53 8.28
CA ARG A 167 -9.35 -1.97 9.68
C ARG A 167 -9.58 -0.80 10.63
N ASP A 168 -8.64 0.13 10.70
CA ASP A 168 -8.67 1.28 11.60
C ASP A 168 -7.82 2.40 10.99
N SER A 169 -8.09 3.63 11.42
CA SER A 169 -7.26 4.78 11.09
C SER A 169 -5.88 4.65 11.73
N ASN A 170 -4.82 4.96 10.97
CA ASN A 170 -3.43 5.04 11.45
C ASN A 170 -2.81 3.71 11.88
N LEU A 171 -3.11 2.63 11.16
CA LEU A 171 -2.32 1.41 11.26
C LEU A 171 -1.03 1.54 10.46
N SER A 172 0.07 1.04 11.03
CA SER A 172 1.27 0.74 10.28
C SER A 172 1.37 -0.77 10.07
N TYR A 173 1.88 -1.16 8.91
CA TYR A 173 1.82 -2.52 8.43
C TYR A 173 3.24 -3.09 8.36
N GLU A 174 3.61 -3.94 9.31
CA GLU A 174 4.84 -4.71 9.25
C GLU A 174 4.82 -5.58 8.00
N ILE A 175 5.87 -5.49 7.18
CA ILE A 175 6.05 -6.36 6.02
C ILE A 175 6.65 -7.66 6.53
N THR A 176 5.83 -8.71 6.55
CA THR A 176 6.23 -10.05 7.02
C THR A 176 6.74 -10.94 5.89
N LEU A 177 6.21 -10.77 4.68
CA LEU A 177 6.72 -11.35 3.44
C LEU A 177 6.60 -10.32 2.33
N LEU A 178 7.62 -10.23 1.48
CA LEU A 178 7.56 -9.48 0.24
C LEU A 178 8.48 -10.12 -0.79
N ASN A 179 7.89 -10.50 -1.93
CA ASN A 179 8.62 -11.01 -3.08
C ASN A 179 7.93 -10.58 -4.38
N GLU A 180 8.27 -11.21 -5.51
CA GLU A 180 7.72 -10.85 -6.81
C GLU A 180 6.19 -11.00 -6.89
N ASN A 181 5.62 -12.00 -6.22
CA ASN A 181 4.22 -12.36 -6.36
C ASN A 181 3.40 -12.23 -5.08
N GLU A 182 4.02 -12.06 -3.91
CA GLU A 182 3.34 -12.06 -2.62
C GLU A 182 3.78 -10.89 -1.74
N LEU A 183 2.79 -10.29 -1.06
CA LEU A 183 2.95 -9.26 -0.04
C LEU A 183 2.10 -9.65 1.16
N GLU A 184 2.74 -9.92 2.29
CA GLU A 184 2.07 -10.21 3.55
C GLU A 184 2.31 -9.09 4.55
N LEU A 185 1.22 -8.53 5.06
CA LEU A 185 1.23 -7.44 6.02
C LEU A 185 0.68 -7.90 7.36
N ARG A 186 1.28 -7.39 8.43
CA ARG A 186 0.78 -7.53 9.80
C ARG A 186 0.61 -6.16 10.44
N ALA A 187 -0.58 -5.86 10.95
CA ALA A 187 -0.89 -4.58 11.61
C ALA A 187 -1.42 -4.80 13.02
N LEU A 188 -0.78 -4.16 14.00
CA LEU A 188 -1.22 -4.16 15.38
C LEU A 188 -2.26 -3.08 15.62
N SER A 189 -3.31 -3.43 16.34
CA SER A 189 -4.18 -2.48 17.02
C SER A 189 -3.39 -1.56 17.96
N LYS A 190 -3.98 -0.40 18.31
CA LYS A 190 -3.32 0.62 19.13
C LYS A 190 -2.84 0.12 20.51
N ASP A 191 -3.59 -0.79 21.13
CA ASP A 191 -3.23 -1.41 22.41
C ASP A 191 -2.25 -2.58 22.27
N LYS A 192 -1.91 -2.94 21.02
CA LYS A 192 -1.04 -4.06 20.64
C LYS A 192 -1.56 -5.43 21.08
N ILE A 193 -2.85 -5.55 21.40
CA ILE A 193 -3.46 -6.82 21.82
C ILE A 193 -3.89 -7.63 20.61
N VAL A 194 -4.41 -6.96 19.58
CA VAL A 194 -4.91 -7.60 18.35
C VAL A 194 -3.93 -7.37 17.20
N ALA A 195 -3.53 -8.46 16.53
CA ALA A 195 -2.85 -8.44 15.24
C ALA A 195 -3.84 -8.74 14.10
N ASN A 196 -3.67 -8.03 12.99
CA ASN A 196 -4.43 -8.22 11.75
C ASN A 196 -3.45 -8.61 10.65
N TYR A 197 -3.79 -9.65 9.90
CA TYR A 197 -2.94 -10.21 8.85
C TYR A 197 -3.63 -10.07 7.51
N PHE A 198 -2.85 -9.76 6.48
CA PHE A 198 -3.32 -9.53 5.12
C PHE A 198 -2.37 -10.23 4.15
N ILE A 199 -2.92 -10.97 3.20
CA ILE A 199 -2.15 -11.62 2.14
C ILE A 199 -2.60 -11.06 0.80
N PHE A 200 -1.66 -10.46 0.08
CA PHE A 200 -1.88 -9.95 -1.27
C PHE A 200 -1.02 -10.72 -2.27
N ILE A 201 -1.55 -10.86 -3.47
CA ILE A 201 -0.86 -11.45 -4.61
C ILE A 201 -0.77 -10.47 -5.77
N ARG A 202 0.27 -10.60 -6.59
CA ARG A 202 0.39 -9.83 -7.83
C ARG A 202 -0.72 -10.22 -8.80
N GLU A 203 -1.33 -9.25 -9.46
CA GLU A 203 -2.29 -9.50 -10.53
C GLU A 203 -1.71 -10.45 -11.60
N GLY A 204 -2.52 -11.42 -12.02
CA GLY A 204 -2.13 -12.46 -12.98
C GLY A 204 -1.23 -13.55 -12.41
N TYR A 205 -0.84 -13.50 -11.14
CA TYR A 205 -0.24 -14.64 -10.45
C TYR A 205 -1.32 -15.65 -10.03
N THR A 206 -0.99 -16.93 -10.12
CA THR A 206 -1.81 -18.01 -9.60
C THR A 206 -0.92 -18.88 -8.74
N ARG A 207 -1.34 -19.14 -7.49
CA ARG A 207 -0.59 -20.04 -6.61
C ARG A 207 -0.49 -21.43 -7.24
N PRO A 208 0.66 -22.10 -7.12
CA PRO A 208 0.77 -23.50 -7.50
C PRO A 208 -0.27 -24.33 -6.76
N ASP A 209 -0.93 -25.24 -7.49
CA ASP A 209 -1.88 -26.17 -6.89
C ASP A 209 -1.13 -27.20 -6.03
N VAL A 210 -1.18 -27.01 -4.71
CA VAL A 210 -0.56 -27.92 -3.73
C VAL A 210 -1.31 -29.26 -3.60
N SER A 211 -2.48 -29.43 -4.24
CA SER A 211 -3.18 -30.71 -4.28
C SER A 211 -2.56 -31.71 -5.27
N ALA A 212 -1.65 -31.26 -6.13
CA ALA A 212 -1.01 -32.10 -7.15
C ALA A 212 0.18 -32.96 -6.64
N GLU A 213 0.65 -32.75 -5.41
CA GLU A 213 1.84 -33.45 -4.86
C GLU A 213 1.55 -34.70 -4.03
N VAL A 214 0.28 -35.12 -3.91
CA VAL A 214 -0.05 -36.44 -3.34
C VAL A 214 -0.41 -37.40 -4.48
N LYS A 215 0.61 -38.07 -5.04
CA LYS A 215 0.46 -39.30 -5.82
C LYS A 215 1.14 -40.47 -5.11
#